data_AF-A0A8J4DJW3-F1
#
_entry.id   AF-A0A8J4DJW3-F1
#
_cell.length_a   1.000
_cell.length_b   1.000
_cell.length_c   1.000
_cell.angle_alpha   90.00
_cell.angle_beta   90.00
_cell.angle_gamma   90.00
#
_symmetry.space_group_name_H-M   'P 1'
#
loop_
_entity.id
_entity.type
_entity.pdbx_description
1 polymer ?
#
loop_
_entity_poly.entity_id
_entity_poly.type
_entity_poly.pdbx_seq_one_letter_code
_entity_poly.pdbx_strand_id
1 'polypeptide(L)'
;MPVVLFTGVTTGTVVMQAVEDAAARAQVLRTVAVEALAVAGAGVVAGTAASLVTILPFGYARTGEPWPSVALWPGAAVAAAAVALTLAACLGAARRALAGPAVDAVRA
;
A
#
# COMPACT_ATOMS: atom_id res chain seq x y z
N MET A 1 24.13 14.72 43.49
CA MET A 1 24.43 13.44 42.81
C MET A 1 23.18 12.61 42.43
N PRO A 2 22.14 12.41 43.28
CA PRO A 2 21.00 11.56 42.90
C PRO A 2 20.09 12.13 41.79
N VAL A 3 19.94 13.46 41.73
CA VAL A 3 19.11 14.12 40.69
C VAL A 3 19.67 13.91 39.28
N VAL A 4 21.00 13.98 39.11
CA VAL A 4 21.65 13.82 37.79
C VAL A 4 21.48 12.40 37.26
N LEU A 5 21.62 11.39 38.11
CA LEU A 5 21.41 9.99 37.72
C LEU A 5 19.95 9.72 37.37
N PHE A 6 19.01 10.22 38.16
CA PHE A 6 17.59 10.08 37.87
C PHE A 6 17.23 10.72 36.52
N THR A 7 17.61 11.98 36.31
CA THR A 7 17.37 12.68 35.04
C THR A 7 18.02 11.96 33.86
N GLY A 8 19.25 11.46 34.04
CA GLY A 8 19.96 10.69 33.02
C GLY A 8 19.22 9.40 32.63
N VAL A 9 18.77 8.61 33.61
CA VAL A 9 18.03 7.37 33.37
C VAL A 9 16.68 7.64 32.71
N THR A 10 15.91 8.61 33.19
CA THR A 10 14.61 8.98 32.58
C THR A 10 14.78 9.49 31.15
N THR A 11 15.79 10.30 30.89
CA THR A 11 16.10 10.77 29.52
C THR A 11 16.48 9.58 28.64
N GLY A 12 17.29 8.65 29.15
CA GLY A 12 17.68 7.45 28.44
C GLY A 12 16.48 6.57 28.05
N THR A 13 15.53 6.35 28.95
CA THR A 13 14.34 5.53 28.65
C THR A 13 13.43 6.18 27.61
N VAL A 14 13.20 7.50 27.71
CA VAL A 14 12.34 8.22 26.74
C VAL A 14 12.98 8.24 25.34
N VAL A 15 14.30 8.41 25.25
CA VAL A 15 15.02 8.33 23.97
C VAL A 15 14.95 6.93 23.38
N MET A 16 15.12 5.88 24.20
CA MET A 16 15.01 4.50 23.72
C MET A 16 13.60 4.18 23.22
N GLN A 17 12.55 4.60 23.95
CA GLN A 17 11.16 4.45 23.52
C GLN A 17 10.89 5.19 22.21
N ALA A 18 11.39 6.41 22.06
CA ALA A 18 11.25 7.18 20.82
C ALA A 18 11.89 6.47 19.61
N VAL A 19 13.02 5.76 19.81
CA VAL A 19 13.68 4.97 18.77
C VAL A 19 12.86 3.74 18.41
N GLU A 20 12.35 3.00 19.40
CA GLU A 20 11.49 1.84 19.16
C GLU A 20 10.22 2.22 18.40
N ASP A 21 9.54 3.29 18.80
CA ASP A 21 8.31 3.77 18.14
C ASP A 21 8.56 4.14 16.68
N ALA A 22 9.68 4.82 16.40
CA ALA A 22 10.06 5.18 15.04
C ALA A 22 10.36 3.94 14.18
N ALA A 23 11.05 2.95 14.74
CA ALA A 23 11.34 1.69 14.06
C ALA A 23 10.06 0.89 13.78
N ALA A 24 9.15 0.81 14.74
CA ALA A 24 7.86 0.14 14.61
C ALA A 24 7.00 0.83 13.51
N ARG A 25 6.94 2.16 13.50
CA ARG A 25 6.21 2.92 12.47
C ARG A 25 6.74 2.63 11.06
N ALA A 26 8.06 2.58 10.90
CA ALA A 26 8.68 2.25 9.62
C ALA A 26 8.36 0.80 9.19
N GLN A 27 8.38 -0.13 10.14
CA GLN A 27 8.02 -1.53 9.89
C GLN A 27 6.57 -1.68 9.42
N VAL A 28 5.61 -1.03 10.09
CA VAL A 28 4.19 -1.08 9.69
C VAL A 28 4.01 -0.53 8.28
N LEU A 29 4.60 0.63 7.96
CA LEU A 29 4.48 1.22 6.62
C LEU A 29 5.07 0.32 5.53
N ARG A 30 6.18 -0.37 5.81
CA ARG A 30 6.77 -1.33 4.87
C ARG A 30 5.85 -2.52 4.64
N THR A 31 5.28 -3.09 5.71
CA THR A 31 4.34 -4.21 5.59
C THR A 31 3.10 -3.81 4.80
N VAL A 32 2.49 -2.66 5.12
CA VAL A 32 1.31 -2.15 4.39
C VAL A 32 1.62 -1.92 2.90
N ALA A 33 2.82 -1.43 2.57
CA ALA A 33 3.21 -1.27 1.17
C ALA A 33 3.24 -2.60 0.41
N VAL A 34 3.78 -3.66 1.02
CA VAL A 34 3.86 -5.00 0.42
C VAL A 34 2.46 -5.59 0.23
N GLU A 35 1.61 -5.53 1.26
CA GLU A 35 0.22 -6.01 1.17
C GLU A 35 -0.57 -5.24 0.11
N ALA A 36 -0.45 -3.91 0.06
CA ALA A 36 -1.11 -3.08 -0.93
C ALA A 36 -0.66 -3.43 -2.36
N LEU A 37 0.63 -3.72 -2.57
CA LEU A 37 1.13 -4.19 -3.87
C LEU A 37 0.59 -5.57 -4.24
N ALA A 38 0.52 -6.50 -3.28
CA ALA A 38 -0.02 -7.83 -3.53
C ALA A 38 -1.50 -7.76 -3.94
N VAL A 39 -2.30 -6.97 -3.22
CA VAL A 39 -3.72 -6.74 -3.53
C VAL A 39 -3.90 -6.04 -4.87
N ALA A 40 -3.14 -4.97 -5.13
CA ALA A 40 -3.21 -4.25 -6.40
C ALA A 40 -2.81 -5.16 -7.58
N GLY A 41 -1.75 -5.96 -7.42
CA GLY A 41 -1.30 -6.91 -8.43
C GLY A 41 -2.35 -7.97 -8.73
N ALA A 42 -2.95 -8.57 -7.69
CA ALA A 42 -4.04 -9.51 -7.85
C ALA A 42 -5.25 -8.88 -8.58
N GLY A 43 -5.60 -7.64 -8.21
CA GLY A 43 -6.66 -6.89 -8.86
C GLY A 43 -6.38 -6.58 -10.33
N VAL A 44 -5.14 -6.21 -10.68
CA VAL A 44 -4.73 -5.96 -12.08
C VAL A 44 -4.81 -7.25 -12.90
N VAL A 45 -4.34 -8.38 -12.38
CA VAL A 45 -4.40 -9.67 -13.07
C VAL A 45 -5.86 -10.08 -13.31
N ALA A 46 -6.68 -10.05 -12.26
CA ALA A 46 -8.10 -10.40 -12.36
C ALA A 46 -8.86 -9.44 -13.30
N GLY A 47 -8.60 -8.13 -13.20
CA GLY A 47 -9.22 -7.12 -14.06
C GLY A 47 -8.83 -7.26 -15.53
N THR A 48 -7.56 -7.60 -15.80
CA THR A 48 -7.09 -7.87 -17.16
C THR A 48 -7.77 -9.11 -17.73
N ALA A 49 -7.87 -10.19 -16.94
CA ALA A 49 -8.60 -11.39 -17.36
C ALA A 49 -10.08 -11.09 -17.64
N ALA A 50 -10.76 -10.34 -16.76
CA ALA A 50 -12.14 -9.93 -16.96
C ALA A 50 -12.34 -9.07 -18.23
N SER A 51 -11.38 -8.17 -18.51
CA SER A 51 -11.39 -7.36 -19.72
C SER A 51 -11.26 -8.21 -20.98
N LEU A 52 -10.34 -9.19 -20.98
CA LEU A 52 -10.15 -10.12 -22.11
C LEU A 52 -11.41 -10.96 -22.40
N VAL A 53 -12.13 -11.40 -21.36
CA VAL A 53 -13.40 -12.12 -21.52
C VAL A 53 -14.42 -11.32 -22.34
N THR A 54 -14.34 -9.99 -22.29
CA THR A 54 -15.25 -9.11 -23.05
C THR A 54 -14.68 -8.74 -24.41
N ILE A 55 -13.38 -8.39 -24.47
CA ILE A 55 -12.73 -7.90 -25.69
C ILE A 55 -12.57 -9.01 -26.72
N LEU A 56 -12.20 -10.22 -26.31
CA LEU A 56 -11.87 -11.31 -27.24
C LEU A 56 -13.08 -11.76 -28.08
N PRO A 57 -14.27 -12.04 -27.52
CA PRO A 57 -15.42 -12.44 -28.32
C PRO A 57 -15.87 -11.35 -29.31
N PHE A 58 -15.88 -10.09 -28.86
CA PHE A 58 -16.24 -8.96 -29.71
C PHE A 58 -15.20 -8.73 -30.82
N GLY A 59 -13.91 -8.79 -30.48
CA GLY A 59 -12.80 -8.66 -31.42
C GLY A 59 -12.87 -9.74 -32.48
N TYR A 60 -13.01 -11.01 -32.07
CA TYR A 60 -13.13 -12.13 -33.00
C TYR A 60 -14.32 -11.98 -33.95
N ALA A 61 -15.49 -11.59 -33.44
CA ALA A 61 -16.66 -11.36 -34.29
C ALA A 61 -16.48 -10.21 -35.29
N ARG A 62 -15.67 -9.20 -34.94
CA ARG A 62 -15.46 -7.99 -35.75
C ARG A 62 -14.34 -8.11 -36.77
N THR A 63 -13.20 -8.68 -36.39
CA THR A 63 -11.98 -8.72 -37.21
C THR A 63 -11.54 -10.13 -37.59
N GLY A 64 -12.16 -11.17 -37.01
CA GLY A 64 -11.74 -12.57 -37.17
C GLY A 64 -10.46 -12.92 -36.40
N GLU A 65 -9.86 -11.97 -35.69
CA GLU A 65 -8.63 -12.20 -34.92
C GLU A 65 -8.94 -12.59 -33.47
N PRO A 66 -8.30 -13.66 -32.94
CA PRO A 66 -8.49 -14.11 -31.58
C PRO A 66 -7.66 -13.34 -30.55
N TRP A 67 -6.90 -12.32 -30.95
CA TRP A 67 -6.07 -11.51 -30.07
C TRP A 67 -6.28 -10.02 -30.34
N PRO A 68 -6.28 -9.15 -29.32
CA PRO A 68 -6.45 -7.73 -29.54
C PRO A 68 -5.26 -7.17 -30.34
N SER A 69 -5.54 -6.70 -31.56
CA SER A 69 -4.60 -5.97 -32.42
C SER A 69 -4.54 -4.46 -32.13
N VAL A 70 -5.28 -4.00 -31.12
CA VAL A 70 -5.28 -2.62 -30.64
C VAL A 70 -4.13 -2.36 -29.67
N ALA A 71 -3.69 -1.10 -29.59
CA ALA A 71 -2.59 -0.71 -28.71
C ALA A 71 -2.93 -0.99 -27.23
N LEU A 72 -2.01 -1.66 -26.52
CA LEU A 72 -2.20 -2.11 -25.12
C LEU A 72 -1.96 -1.01 -24.07
N TRP A 73 -1.48 0.16 -24.49
CA TRP A 73 -1.13 1.27 -23.58
C TRP A 73 -2.29 1.76 -22.70
N PRO A 74 -3.57 1.78 -23.12
CA PRO A 74 -4.65 2.22 -22.23
C PRO A 74 -4.83 1.26 -21.05
N GLY A 75 -4.71 -0.05 -21.29
CA GLY A 75 -4.75 -1.06 -20.23
C GLY A 75 -3.57 -0.92 -19.27
N ALA A 76 -2.37 -0.69 -19.80
CA ALA A 76 -1.18 -0.44 -18.98
C ALA A 76 -1.32 0.86 -18.14
N ALA A 77 -1.88 1.93 -18.71
CA ALA A 77 -2.13 3.18 -18.00
C ALA A 77 -3.14 3.00 -16.86
N VAL A 78 -4.23 2.27 -17.09
CA VAL A 78 -5.22 1.94 -16.05
C VAL A 78 -4.60 1.08 -14.96
N ALA A 79 -3.81 0.07 -15.31
CA ALA A 79 -3.12 -0.77 -14.32
C ALA A 79 -2.14 0.05 -13.45
N ALA A 80 -1.36 0.93 -14.07
CA ALA A 80 -0.45 1.82 -13.35
C ALA A 80 -1.22 2.77 -12.42
N ALA A 81 -2.31 3.37 -12.90
CA ALA A 81 -3.16 4.24 -12.10
C ALA A 81 -3.78 3.48 -10.91
N ALA A 82 -4.29 2.26 -11.13
CA ALA A 82 -4.86 1.43 -10.08
C ALA A 82 -3.83 1.13 -8.98
N VAL A 83 -2.62 0.69 -9.34
CA VAL A 83 -1.53 0.43 -8.39
C VAL A 83 -1.16 1.70 -7.61
N ALA A 84 -1.00 2.82 -8.31
CA ALA A 84 -0.66 4.10 -7.68
C ALA A 84 -1.73 4.56 -6.70
N LEU A 85 -3.01 4.47 -7.07
CA LEU A 85 -4.13 4.85 -6.21
C LEU A 85 -4.27 3.94 -5.00
N THR A 86 -4.13 2.62 -5.17
CA THR A 86 -4.17 1.66 -4.06
C THR A 86 -3.03 1.94 -3.07
N LEU A 87 -1.80 2.12 -3.57
CA LEU A 87 -0.66 2.47 -2.72
C LEU A 87 -0.87 3.80 -2.00
N ALA A 88 -1.33 4.84 -2.70
CA ALA A 88 -1.58 6.14 -2.11
C ALA A 88 -2.67 6.07 -1.02
N ALA A 89 -3.75 5.32 -1.27
CA ALA A 89 -4.82 5.13 -0.30
C ALA A 89 -4.33 4.36 0.94
N CYS A 90 -3.68 3.22 0.76
CA CYS A 90 -3.20 2.37 1.86
C CYS A 90 -2.11 3.07 2.68
N LEU A 91 -1.10 3.66 2.04
CA LEU A 91 -0.04 4.39 2.74
C LEU A 91 -0.56 5.68 3.37
N GLY A 92 -1.48 6.38 2.71
CA GLY A 92 -2.13 7.56 3.27
C GLY A 92 -2.92 7.23 4.54
N ALA A 93 -3.73 6.16 4.50
CA ALA A 93 -4.46 5.67 5.66
C ALA A 93 -3.53 5.21 6.78
N ALA A 94 -2.50 4.41 6.47
CA ALA A 94 -1.54 3.95 7.47
C ALA A 94 -0.78 5.11 8.12
N ARG A 95 -0.35 6.11 7.35
CA ARG A 95 0.30 7.32 7.90
C ARG A 95 -0.62 8.10 8.84
N ARG A 96 -1.91 8.20 8.51
CA ARG A 96 -2.91 8.87 9.37
C ARG A 96 -3.17 8.08 10.64
N ALA A 97 -3.30 6.76 10.56
CA ALA A 97 -3.48 5.88 11.70
C ALA A 97 -2.27 5.93 12.66
N LEU A 98 -1.05 5.99 12.11
CA LEU A 98 0.20 6.07 12.88
C LEU A 98 0.56 7.49 13.37
N ALA A 99 -0.30 8.49 13.15
CA ALA A 99 -0.06 9.86 13.59
C ALA A 99 -0.66 10.17 14.97
N GLY A 100 -1.61 9.36 15.44
CA GLY A 100 -2.24 9.52 16.76
C GLY A 100 -1.61 8.61 17.84
N PRO A 101 -2.00 8.79 19.11
CA PRO A 101 -1.61 7.89 20.20
C PRO A 101 -2.03 6.45 19.91
N ALA A 102 -1.16 5.48 20.17
CA ALA A 102 -1.43 4.05 19.92
C ALA A 102 -2.69 3.54 20.66
N VAL A 103 -3.00 4.13 21.82
CA VAL A 103 -4.19 3.83 22.62
C VAL A 103 -5.49 4.14 21.87
N ASP A 104 -5.51 5.18 21.04
CA ASP A 104 -6.70 5.58 20.29
C ASP A 104 -6.93 4.63 19.11
N ALA A 105 -5.86 4.10 18.52
CA ALA A 105 -5.94 3.10 17.45
C ALA A 105 -6.54 1.76 17.93
N VAL A 106 -6.37 1.40 19.20
CA VAL A 106 -6.95 0.16 19.78
C VAL A 106 -8.44 0.30 20.12
N ARG A 107 -8.93 1.54 20.28
CA ARG A 107 -10.32 1.82 20.67
C ARG A 107 -11.26 2.06 19.49
N ALA A 108 -10.71 2.25 18.29
CA ALA A 108 -11.45 2.44 17.04
C ALA A 108 -11.81 1.11 16.38
#